data_AF-Q5C816-F1
#
_entry.id   AF-Q5C816-F1
#
_cell.length_a   1.000
_cell.length_b   1.000
_cell.length_c   1.000
_cell.angle_alpha   90.00
_cell.angle_beta   90.00
_cell.angle_gamma   90.00
#
_symmetry.space_group_name_H-M   'P 1'
#
loop_
_entity.id
_entity.type
_entity.pdbx_description
1 polymer ?
#
loop_
_entity_poly.entity_id
_entity_poly.type
_entity_poly.pdbx_seq_one_letter_code
_entity_poly.pdbx_strand_id
1 'polypeptide(L)'
;QRVVALRMRYAILASASLIVSSIVVTNTYYRKKQFYPTVVYLTNNQPSLSILLFQCVVILFLIVKALTYAFFGRLQRAEVDNLVSQSWYAFFDMCLVFAFFQNELGVEFLFLFAILLFVRAFHWLLEERVDYMERSPVISTLFHLRIMTLITLLTLVDIYFIKTTYWRPASHGISVHLALGIEYFILILSLLSTIVRYILHSIDSMREHSWNKKATYLLY
;
A
#
# COMPACT_ATOMS: atom_id res chain seq x y z
N GLN A 1 -0.20 -27.34 -6.48
CA GLN A 1 -0.81 -27.18 -7.83
C GLN A 1 -1.71 -25.95 -7.96
N ARG A 2 -2.72 -25.70 -7.09
CA ARG A 2 -3.65 -24.55 -7.25
C ARG A 2 -2.98 -23.16 -7.29
N VAL A 3 -1.96 -22.91 -6.47
CA VAL A 3 -1.26 -21.60 -6.42
C VAL A 3 -0.48 -21.29 -7.71
N VAL A 4 0.11 -22.31 -8.34
CA VAL A 4 0.85 -22.15 -9.61
C VAL A 4 -0.11 -21.85 -10.75
N ALA A 5 -1.25 -22.56 -10.79
CA ALA A 5 -2.31 -22.29 -11.76
C ALA A 5 -2.89 -20.87 -11.61
N LEU A 6 -3.09 -20.36 -10.39
CA LEU A 6 -3.50 -18.97 -10.17
C LEU A 6 -2.46 -17.97 -10.72
N ARG A 7 -1.18 -18.16 -10.39
CA ARG A 7 -0.10 -17.29 -10.88
C ARG A 7 -0.03 -17.23 -12.40
N MET A 8 -0.19 -18.38 -13.06
CA MET A 8 -0.20 -18.47 -14.52
C MET A 8 -1.42 -17.74 -15.13
N ARG A 9 -2.61 -17.90 -14.52
CA ARG A 9 -3.83 -17.19 -14.96
C ARG A 9 -3.69 -15.67 -14.88
N TYR A 10 -3.13 -15.14 -13.80
CA TYR A 10 -2.90 -13.69 -13.68
C TYR A 10 -1.89 -13.18 -14.70
N ALA A 11 -0.82 -13.92 -14.98
CA ALA A 11 0.17 -13.55 -15.98
C ALA A 11 -0.41 -13.54 -17.40
N ILE A 12 -1.24 -14.54 -17.73
CA ILE A 12 -1.96 -14.60 -19.01
C ILE A 12 -2.93 -13.43 -19.13
N LEU A 13 -3.69 -13.14 -18.07
CA LEU A 13 -4.65 -12.03 -18.09
C LEU A 13 -3.95 -10.68 -18.28
N ALA A 14 -2.85 -10.43 -17.58
CA ALA A 14 -2.09 -9.18 -17.67
C ALA A 14 -1.40 -9.00 -19.03
N SER A 15 -0.86 -10.08 -19.60
CA SER A 15 -0.26 -10.03 -20.95
C SER A 15 -1.31 -9.86 -22.04
N ALA A 16 -2.45 -10.55 -21.93
CA ALA A 16 -3.57 -10.37 -22.86
C ALA A 16 -4.13 -8.94 -22.79
N SER A 17 -4.31 -8.36 -21.60
CA SER A 17 -4.79 -6.99 -21.44
C SER A 17 -3.82 -5.97 -22.05
N LEU A 18 -2.52 -6.17 -21.86
CA LEU A 18 -1.47 -5.36 -22.49
C LEU A 18 -1.59 -5.41 -24.01
N ILE A 19 -1.67 -6.60 -24.60
CA ILE A 19 -1.78 -6.77 -26.07
C ILE A 19 -3.04 -6.06 -26.60
N VAL A 20 -4.20 -6.28 -25.98
CA VAL A 20 -5.46 -5.67 -26.41
C VAL A 20 -5.39 -4.14 -26.30
N SER A 21 -4.85 -3.61 -25.20
CA SER A 21 -4.71 -2.16 -25.02
C SER A 21 -3.76 -1.54 -26.05
N SER A 22 -2.63 -2.19 -26.35
CA SER A 22 -1.69 -1.74 -27.38
C SER A 22 -2.32 -1.76 -28.76
N ILE A 23 -3.06 -2.81 -29.13
CA ILE A 23 -3.76 -2.87 -30.42
C ILE A 23 -4.76 -1.72 -30.56
N VAL A 24 -5.55 -1.44 -29.52
CA VAL A 24 -6.54 -0.36 -29.54
C VAL A 24 -5.86 1.01 -29.70
N VAL A 25 -4.80 1.29 -28.93
CA VAL A 25 -4.05 2.56 -29.00
C VAL A 25 -3.35 2.71 -30.35
N THR A 26 -2.70 1.67 -30.84
CA THR A 26 -1.97 1.71 -32.12
C THR A 26 -2.94 1.87 -33.30
N ASN A 27 -4.08 1.16 -33.31
CA ASN A 27 -5.09 1.29 -34.37
C ASN A 27 -5.71 2.70 -34.41
N THR A 28 -6.03 3.28 -33.25
CA THR A 28 -6.57 4.65 -33.20
C THR A 28 -5.52 5.68 -33.61
N TYR A 29 -4.26 5.49 -33.22
CA TYR A 29 -3.15 6.32 -33.67
C TYR A 29 -2.95 6.25 -35.19
N TYR A 30 -2.99 5.06 -35.79
CA TYR A 30 -2.88 4.92 -37.25
C TYR A 30 -4.02 5.62 -38.00
N ARG A 31 -5.24 5.61 -37.45
CA ARG A 31 -6.41 6.29 -38.04
C ARG A 31 -6.33 7.81 -37.92
N LYS A 32 -5.83 8.34 -36.80
CA LYS A 32 -5.84 9.77 -36.51
C LYS A 32 -4.54 10.49 -36.84
N LYS A 33 -3.41 9.78 -36.94
CA LYS A 33 -2.05 10.26 -37.27
C LYS A 33 -1.51 11.44 -36.44
N GLN A 34 -2.27 11.89 -35.44
CA GLN A 34 -1.98 13.03 -34.57
C GLN A 34 -2.30 12.65 -33.12
N PHE A 35 -1.47 13.08 -32.18
CA PHE A 35 -1.58 12.71 -30.77
C PHE A 35 -2.91 13.17 -30.14
N TYR A 36 -3.23 14.46 -30.27
CA TYR A 36 -4.40 15.05 -29.61
C TYR A 36 -5.74 14.42 -30.05
N PRO A 37 -6.05 14.28 -31.37
CA PRO A 37 -7.28 13.61 -31.80
C PRO A 37 -7.34 12.12 -31.44
N THR A 38 -6.19 11.47 -31.25
CA THR A 38 -6.13 10.07 -30.80
C THR A 38 -6.60 9.95 -29.36
N VAL A 39 -6.09 10.80 -28.47
CA VAL A 39 -6.48 10.82 -27.05
C VAL A 39 -7.97 11.15 -26.91
N VAL A 40 -8.45 12.19 -27.61
CA VAL A 40 -9.87 12.59 -27.58
C VAL A 40 -10.78 11.47 -28.06
N TYR A 41 -10.38 10.72 -29.11
CA TYR A 41 -11.15 9.58 -29.58
C TYR A 41 -11.16 8.43 -28.56
N LEU A 42 -10.02 8.13 -27.96
CA LEU A 42 -9.90 7.10 -26.93
C LEU A 42 -10.74 7.41 -25.68
N THR A 43 -10.84 8.68 -25.29
CA THR A 43 -11.63 9.11 -24.12
C THR A 43 -13.12 9.22 -24.40
N ASN A 44 -13.52 9.58 -25.62
CA ASN A 44 -14.93 9.70 -25.98
C ASN A 44 -15.59 8.36 -26.34
N ASN A 45 -14.82 7.40 -26.85
CA ASN A 45 -15.35 6.10 -27.24
C ASN A 45 -15.46 5.15 -26.04
N GLN A 46 -16.69 4.90 -25.58
CA GLN A 46 -17.02 4.03 -24.44
C GLN A 46 -16.21 2.71 -24.38
N PRO A 47 -16.16 1.86 -25.43
CA PRO A 47 -15.40 0.60 -25.38
C PRO A 47 -13.88 0.79 -25.29
N SER A 48 -13.33 1.81 -25.96
CA SER A 48 -11.89 2.11 -25.88
C SER A 48 -11.50 2.62 -24.49
N LEU A 49 -12.35 3.46 -23.89
CA LEU A 49 -12.18 3.95 -22.53
C LEU A 49 -12.23 2.79 -21.52
N SER A 50 -13.19 1.86 -21.63
CA SER A 50 -13.28 0.70 -20.73
C SER A 50 -12.02 -0.19 -20.77
N ILE A 51 -11.47 -0.42 -21.97
CA ILE A 51 -10.23 -1.21 -22.12
C ILE A 51 -9.04 -0.49 -21.46
N LEU A 52 -8.94 0.83 -21.64
CA LEU A 52 -7.88 1.63 -21.00
C LEU A 52 -8.01 1.65 -19.48
N LEU A 53 -9.22 1.80 -18.95
CA LEU A 53 -9.47 1.76 -17.50
C LEU A 53 -9.10 0.40 -16.91
N PHE A 54 -9.49 -0.70 -17.58
CA PHE A 54 -9.08 -2.04 -17.18
C PHE A 54 -7.55 -2.19 -17.16
N GLN A 55 -6.88 -1.66 -18.18
CA GLN A 55 -5.42 -1.68 -18.26
C GLN A 55 -4.77 -0.88 -17.11
N CYS A 56 -5.33 0.27 -16.72
CA CYS A 56 -4.86 1.02 -15.56
C CYS A 56 -4.95 0.21 -14.26
N VAL A 57 -6.05 -0.53 -14.05
CA VAL A 57 -6.21 -1.42 -12.87
C VAL A 57 -5.17 -2.54 -12.87
N VAL A 58 -4.88 -3.15 -14.02
CA VAL A 58 -3.85 -4.18 -14.15
C VAL A 58 -2.46 -3.62 -13.82
N ILE A 59 -2.12 -2.44 -14.34
CA ILE A 59 -0.85 -1.78 -14.07
C ILE A 59 -0.73 -1.46 -12.57
N LEU A 60 -1.78 -0.90 -11.96
CA LEU A 60 -1.81 -0.63 -10.53
C LEU A 60 -1.55 -1.91 -9.71
N PHE A 61 -2.23 -3.01 -10.04
CA PHE A 61 -2.01 -4.30 -9.38
C PHE A 61 -0.57 -4.81 -9.52
N LEU A 62 0.04 -4.65 -10.71
CA LEU A 62 1.44 -5.01 -10.93
C LEU A 62 2.40 -4.15 -10.09
N ILE A 63 2.14 -2.84 -9.97
CA ILE A 63 2.92 -1.94 -9.13
C ILE A 63 2.85 -2.38 -7.67
N VAL A 64 1.66 -2.62 -7.13
CA VAL A 64 1.48 -3.11 -5.76
C VAL A 64 2.28 -4.39 -5.54
N LYS A 65 2.14 -5.37 -6.43
CA LYS A 65 2.86 -6.65 -6.35
C LYS A 65 4.38 -6.46 -6.44
N ALA A 66 4.85 -5.56 -7.30
CA ALA A 66 6.27 -5.26 -7.45
C ALA A 66 6.84 -4.61 -6.18
N LEU A 67 6.14 -3.65 -5.59
CA LEU A 67 6.52 -3.00 -4.33
C LEU A 67 6.56 -4.01 -3.19
N THR A 68 5.51 -4.81 -3.03
CA THR A 68 5.47 -5.87 -2.01
C THR A 68 6.62 -6.85 -2.18
N TYR A 69 6.94 -7.26 -3.42
CA TYR A 69 8.07 -8.15 -3.68
C TYR A 69 9.42 -7.49 -3.43
N ALA A 70 9.59 -6.20 -3.75
CA ALA A 70 10.84 -5.46 -3.56
C ALA A 70 11.18 -5.31 -2.07
N PHE A 71 10.21 -4.94 -1.24
CA PHE A 71 10.43 -4.70 0.19
C PHE A 71 10.39 -5.98 1.04
N PHE A 72 9.43 -6.87 0.79
CA PHE A 72 9.19 -8.03 1.65
C PHE A 72 9.63 -9.37 1.02
N GLY A 73 9.88 -9.41 -0.29
CA GLY A 73 10.21 -10.65 -0.99
C GLY A 73 9.02 -11.60 -1.07
N ARG A 74 9.12 -12.77 -0.42
CA ARG A 74 8.04 -13.76 -0.39
C ARG A 74 7.18 -13.52 0.85
N LEU A 75 5.97 -12.99 0.65
CA LEU A 75 4.96 -12.93 1.71
C LEU A 75 4.54 -14.34 2.12
N GLN A 76 4.48 -14.56 3.43
CA GLN A 76 3.93 -15.78 4.00
C GLN A 76 2.41 -15.70 3.97
N ARG A 77 1.74 -16.86 4.01
CA ARG A 77 0.26 -16.90 4.02
C ARG A 77 -0.31 -16.22 5.26
N ALA A 78 0.30 -16.45 6.42
CA ALA A 78 -0.12 -15.84 7.68
C ALA A 78 -0.11 -14.30 7.62
N GLU A 79 0.93 -13.69 7.03
CA GLU A 79 1.02 -12.24 6.85
C GLU A 79 -0.12 -11.70 5.96
N VAL A 80 -0.46 -12.43 4.89
CA VAL A 80 -1.55 -12.05 3.98
C VAL A 80 -2.91 -12.20 4.68
N ASP A 81 -3.11 -13.29 5.41
CA ASP A 81 -4.36 -13.56 6.10
C ASP A 81 -4.62 -12.51 7.20
N ASN A 82 -3.59 -12.12 7.95
CA ASN A 82 -3.72 -11.04 8.94
C ASN A 82 -3.88 -9.66 8.29
N LEU A 83 -3.20 -9.40 7.17
CA LEU A 83 -3.40 -8.17 6.42
C LEU A 83 -4.84 -8.04 5.91
N VAL A 84 -5.42 -9.13 5.41
CA VAL A 84 -6.80 -9.15 4.90
C VAL A 84 -7.81 -8.92 6.02
N SER A 85 -7.62 -9.57 7.18
CA SER A 85 -8.51 -9.36 8.33
C SER A 85 -8.48 -7.90 8.80
N GLN A 86 -7.28 -7.34 9.01
CA GLN A 86 -7.10 -5.94 9.42
C GLN A 86 -7.63 -4.96 8.38
N SER A 87 -7.40 -5.23 7.09
CA SER A 87 -7.87 -4.38 5.99
C SER A 87 -9.39 -4.27 5.95
N TRP A 88 -10.13 -5.33 6.29
CA TRP A 88 -11.58 -5.25 6.39
C TRP A 88 -12.02 -4.32 7.50
N TYR A 89 -11.41 -4.41 8.69
CA TYR A 89 -11.73 -3.51 9.81
C TYR A 89 -11.44 -2.05 9.47
N ALA A 90 -10.25 -1.74 8.96
CA ALA A 90 -9.92 -0.35 8.59
C ALA A 90 -10.80 0.19 7.46
N PHE A 91 -11.21 -0.67 6.51
CA PHE A 91 -12.14 -0.25 5.48
C PHE A 91 -13.47 0.21 6.08
N PHE A 92 -14.03 -0.56 7.01
CA PHE A 92 -15.29 -0.20 7.67
C PHE A 92 -15.16 1.03 8.57
N ASP A 93 -14.08 1.16 9.34
CA ASP A 93 -13.83 2.35 10.18
C ASP A 93 -13.78 3.62 9.32
N MET A 94 -13.15 3.53 8.15
CA MET A 94 -13.05 4.65 7.22
C MET A 94 -14.36 4.95 6.51
N CYS A 95 -15.17 3.92 6.21
CA CYS A 95 -16.54 4.13 5.74
C CYS A 95 -17.38 4.92 6.76
N LEU A 96 -17.18 4.71 8.06
CA LEU A 96 -17.86 5.52 9.09
C LEU A 96 -17.41 6.99 9.02
N VAL A 97 -16.10 7.25 8.88
CA VAL A 97 -15.58 8.60 8.67
C VAL A 97 -16.21 9.23 7.42
N PHE A 98 -16.39 8.48 6.34
CA PHE A 98 -17.03 9.00 5.12
C PHE A 98 -18.49 9.34 5.32
N ALA A 99 -19.22 8.57 6.11
CA ALA A 99 -20.62 8.86 6.40
C ALA A 99 -20.76 10.21 7.12
N PHE A 100 -19.82 10.54 8.02
CA PHE A 100 -19.80 11.85 8.68
C PHE A 100 -19.46 13.00 7.72
N PHE A 101 -18.58 12.76 6.74
CA PHE A 101 -18.13 13.79 5.80
C PHE A 101 -18.68 13.63 4.38
N GLN A 102 -19.85 13.02 4.23
CA GLN A 102 -20.41 12.63 2.94
C GLN A 102 -20.57 13.81 1.95
N ASN A 103 -20.75 15.02 2.46
CA ASN A 103 -20.94 16.23 1.67
C ASN A 103 -19.63 16.79 1.07
N GLU A 104 -18.46 16.32 1.53
CA GLU A 104 -17.13 16.74 1.04
C GLU A 104 -16.44 15.62 0.22
N LEU A 105 -17.16 14.55 -0.14
CA LEU A 105 -16.61 13.41 -0.88
C LEU A 105 -16.39 13.75 -2.36
N GLY A 106 -15.19 14.25 -2.68
CA GLY A 106 -14.71 14.44 -4.05
C GLY A 106 -13.89 13.25 -4.57
N VAL A 107 -13.61 13.23 -5.89
CA VAL A 107 -12.70 12.26 -6.53
C VAL A 107 -11.29 12.34 -5.95
N GLU A 108 -10.84 13.55 -5.60
CA GLU A 108 -9.55 13.80 -4.94
C GLU A 108 -9.46 13.10 -3.58
N PHE A 109 -10.54 13.15 -2.79
CA PHE A 109 -10.60 12.48 -1.50
C PHE A 109 -10.49 10.96 -1.63
N LEU A 110 -11.25 10.37 -2.56
CA LEU A 110 -11.18 8.92 -2.82
C LEU A 110 -9.77 8.48 -3.20
N PHE A 111 -9.04 9.32 -3.95
CA PHE A 111 -7.65 9.06 -4.30
C PHE A 111 -6.71 9.13 -3.09
N LEU A 112 -6.81 10.19 -2.28
CA LEU A 112 -6.02 10.33 -1.05
C LEU A 112 -6.30 9.19 -0.06
N PHE A 113 -7.56 8.78 0.02
CA PHE A 113 -7.98 7.67 0.85
C PHE A 113 -7.41 6.32 0.37
N ALA A 114 -7.45 6.05 -0.93
CA ALA A 114 -6.87 4.83 -1.49
C ALA A 114 -5.36 4.76 -1.19
N ILE A 115 -4.66 5.89 -1.26
CA ILE A 115 -3.24 5.97 -0.86
C ILE A 115 -3.09 5.70 0.65
N LEU A 116 -3.94 6.27 1.51
CA LEU A 116 -3.89 6.03 2.95
C LEU A 116 -4.04 4.54 3.28
N LEU A 117 -5.03 3.85 2.69
CA LEU A 117 -5.20 2.41 2.88
C LEU A 117 -3.98 1.62 2.40
N PHE A 118 -3.40 2.05 1.27
CA PHE A 118 -2.18 1.43 0.75
C PHE A 118 -1.01 1.61 1.72
N VAL A 119 -0.76 2.81 2.22
CA VAL A 119 0.31 3.08 3.21
C VAL A 119 0.07 2.33 4.51
N ARG A 120 -1.18 2.26 4.99
CA ARG A 120 -1.57 1.48 6.18
C ARG A 120 -1.29 -0.01 6.01
N ALA A 121 -1.55 -0.58 4.84
CA ALA A 121 -1.23 -1.98 4.57
C ALA A 121 0.28 -2.27 4.68
N PHE A 122 1.14 -1.34 4.24
CA PHE A 122 2.59 -1.51 4.38
C PHE A 122 3.05 -1.38 5.84
N HIS A 123 2.40 -0.54 6.65
CA HIS A 123 2.66 -0.46 8.09
C HIS A 123 2.34 -1.78 8.81
N TRP A 124 1.18 -2.37 8.53
CA TRP A 124 0.82 -3.68 9.11
C TRP A 124 1.73 -4.81 8.65
N LEU A 125 2.12 -4.82 7.38
CA LEU A 125 3.12 -5.79 6.90
C LEU A 125 4.47 -5.61 7.58
N LEU A 126 4.90 -4.37 7.84
CA LEU A 126 6.13 -4.09 8.58
C LEU A 126 6.03 -4.59 10.03
N GLU A 127 4.92 -4.31 10.71
CA GLU A 127 4.65 -4.79 12.07
C GLU A 127 4.73 -6.32 12.15
N GLU A 128 4.04 -7.04 11.26
CA GLU A 128 4.12 -8.50 11.17
C GLU A 128 5.55 -9.02 10.95
N ARG A 129 6.37 -8.31 10.18
CA ARG A 129 7.77 -8.69 9.96
C ARG A 129 8.63 -8.48 11.20
N VAL A 130 8.37 -7.43 11.97
CA VAL A 130 9.07 -7.19 13.24
C VAL A 130 8.66 -8.24 14.27
N ASP A 131 7.38 -8.59 14.35
CA ASP A 131 6.90 -9.66 15.24
C ASP A 131 7.39 -11.05 14.81
N TYR A 132 7.54 -11.29 13.50
CA TYR A 132 8.20 -12.49 12.99
C TYR A 132 9.68 -12.56 13.42
N MET A 133 10.36 -11.42 13.50
CA MET A 133 11.75 -11.33 13.94
C MET A 133 11.92 -11.82 15.38
N GLU A 134 10.93 -11.60 16.25
CA GLU A 134 10.93 -12.14 17.61
C GLU A 134 10.95 -13.67 17.64
N ARG A 135 10.23 -14.31 16.71
CA ARG A 135 10.01 -15.76 16.71
C ARG A 135 11.09 -16.54 15.96
N SER A 136 11.94 -15.87 15.18
CA SER A 136 12.90 -16.51 14.28
C SER A 136 14.35 -16.21 14.69
N PRO A 137 15.14 -17.22 15.12
CA PRO A 137 16.49 -17.01 15.67
C PRO A 137 17.58 -16.75 14.61
N VAL A 138 17.29 -16.86 13.31
CA VAL A 138 18.27 -16.67 12.23
C VAL A 138 17.80 -15.55 11.31
N ILE A 139 18.44 -14.38 11.41
CA ILE A 139 18.10 -13.19 10.62
C ILE A 139 19.28 -12.83 9.71
N SER A 140 18.99 -12.56 8.44
CA SER A 140 20.01 -12.17 7.45
C SER A 140 20.24 -10.66 7.43
N THR A 141 21.45 -10.20 7.10
CA THR A 141 21.77 -8.77 6.95
C THR A 141 20.91 -8.08 5.87
N LEU A 142 20.55 -8.80 4.81
CA LEU A 142 19.67 -8.33 3.75
C LEU A 142 18.24 -8.06 4.26
N PHE A 143 17.77 -8.83 5.25
CA PHE A 143 16.49 -8.56 5.91
C PHE A 143 16.54 -7.23 6.67
N HIS A 144 17.59 -6.98 7.47
CA HIS A 144 17.73 -5.71 8.18
C HIS A 144 17.78 -4.52 7.21
N LEU A 145 18.51 -4.61 6.11
CA LEU A 145 18.57 -3.56 5.09
C LEU A 145 17.17 -3.28 4.51
N ARG A 146 16.42 -4.31 4.13
CA ARG A 146 15.06 -4.15 3.60
C ARG A 146 14.12 -3.46 4.59
N ILE A 147 14.10 -3.93 5.84
CA ILE A 147 13.24 -3.36 6.89
C ILE A 147 13.64 -1.91 7.21
N MET A 148 14.94 -1.61 7.29
CA MET A 148 15.41 -0.24 7.49
C MET A 148 14.99 0.69 6.36
N THR A 149 15.20 0.27 5.11
CA THR A 149 14.76 1.07 3.95
C THR A 149 13.26 1.29 3.95
N LEU A 150 12.48 0.27 4.32
CA LEU A 150 11.03 0.37 4.41
C LEU A 150 10.59 1.35 5.51
N ILE A 151 11.15 1.24 6.72
CA ILE A 151 10.87 2.17 7.82
C ILE A 151 11.16 3.61 7.39
N THR A 152 12.32 3.86 6.77
CA THR A 152 12.69 5.21 6.31
C THR A 152 11.77 5.73 5.21
N LEU A 153 11.28 4.85 4.32
CA LEU A 153 10.34 5.25 3.27
C LEU A 153 8.98 5.62 3.88
N LEU A 154 8.46 4.79 4.79
CA LEU A 154 7.17 5.00 5.44
C LEU A 154 7.16 6.30 6.24
N THR A 155 8.20 6.57 7.04
CA THR A 155 8.30 7.85 7.78
C THR A 155 8.30 9.07 6.87
N LEU A 156 9.03 9.02 5.74
CA LEU A 156 9.06 10.12 4.77
C LEU A 156 7.70 10.35 4.12
N VAL A 157 7.00 9.27 3.76
CA VAL A 157 5.66 9.32 3.18
C VAL A 157 4.67 9.93 4.16
N ASP A 158 4.65 9.48 5.41
CA ASP A 158 3.72 9.97 6.42
C ASP A 158 3.96 11.46 6.73
N ILE A 159 5.22 11.86 6.92
CA ILE A 159 5.58 13.28 7.14
C ILE A 159 5.16 14.13 5.93
N TYR A 160 5.35 13.63 4.71
CA TYR A 160 4.93 14.33 3.50
C TYR A 160 3.42 14.54 3.46
N PHE A 161 2.63 13.51 3.76
CA PHE A 161 1.16 13.61 3.75
C PHE A 161 0.63 14.49 4.88
N ILE A 162 1.17 14.36 6.09
CA ILE A 162 0.81 15.25 7.22
C ILE A 162 1.10 16.71 6.87
N LYS A 163 2.29 17.00 6.31
CA LYS A 163 2.65 18.35 5.88
C LYS A 163 1.69 18.85 4.79
N THR A 164 1.42 18.03 3.77
CA THR A 164 0.54 18.42 2.66
C THR A 164 -0.87 18.75 3.16
N THR A 165 -1.40 17.94 4.06
CA THR A 165 -2.69 18.15 4.71
C THR A 165 -2.71 19.40 5.58
N TYR A 166 -1.64 19.65 6.36
CA TYR A 166 -1.52 20.83 7.20
C TYR A 166 -1.50 22.14 6.39
N TRP A 167 -0.81 22.14 5.25
CA TRP A 167 -0.68 23.30 4.36
C TRP A 167 -1.89 23.55 3.47
N ARG A 168 -2.93 22.70 3.54
CA ARG A 168 -4.21 22.93 2.88
C ARG A 168 -5.29 23.25 3.91
N PRO A 169 -5.35 24.49 4.45
CA PRO A 169 -6.44 24.88 5.34
C PRO A 169 -7.76 24.87 4.58
N ALA A 170 -8.78 24.36 5.26
CA ALA A 170 -10.14 24.36 4.78
C ALA A 170 -10.63 25.78 4.51
N SER A 171 -11.17 26.03 3.32
CA SER A 171 -11.90 27.26 3.05
C SER A 171 -13.28 27.30 3.73
N HIS A 172 -13.79 26.17 4.26
CA HIS A 172 -15.19 26.05 4.70
C HIS A 172 -15.46 25.27 6.03
N GLY A 173 -14.47 24.81 6.82
CA GLY A 173 -14.73 24.15 8.12
C GLY A 173 -13.74 23.04 8.55
N ILE A 174 -14.15 22.11 9.44
CA ILE A 174 -13.39 20.88 9.74
C ILE A 174 -13.36 20.04 8.46
N SER A 175 -12.31 20.24 7.66
CA SER A 175 -12.19 19.55 6.38
C SER A 175 -11.84 18.08 6.56
N VAL A 176 -12.33 17.28 5.63
CA VAL A 176 -11.94 15.87 5.43
C VAL A 176 -10.43 15.66 5.38
N HIS A 177 -9.68 16.64 4.87
CA HIS A 177 -8.23 16.59 4.83
C HIS A 177 -7.64 16.47 6.25
N LEU A 178 -8.15 17.23 7.22
CA LEU A 178 -7.70 17.16 8.62
C LEU A 178 -7.92 15.76 9.22
N ALA A 179 -9.08 15.15 8.96
CA ALA A 179 -9.38 13.80 9.42
C ALA A 179 -8.37 12.79 8.86
N LEU A 180 -8.05 12.86 7.56
CA LEU A 180 -6.97 12.06 6.96
C LEU A 180 -5.60 12.35 7.60
N GLY A 181 -5.31 13.62 7.93
CA GLY A 181 -4.07 14.02 8.60
C GLY A 181 -3.89 13.37 9.97
N ILE A 182 -4.97 13.26 10.74
CA ILE A 182 -4.98 12.55 12.03
C ILE A 182 -4.68 11.06 11.82
N GLU A 183 -5.27 10.44 10.80
CA GLU A 183 -5.02 9.03 10.48
C GLU A 183 -3.54 8.77 10.11
N TYR A 184 -2.90 9.67 9.35
CA TYR A 184 -1.46 9.60 9.10
C TYR A 184 -0.63 9.83 10.37
N PHE A 185 -1.07 10.69 11.28
CA PHE A 185 -0.40 10.89 12.56
C PHE A 185 -0.46 9.62 13.44
N ILE A 186 -1.60 8.93 13.47
CA ILE A 186 -1.74 7.64 14.15
C ILE A 186 -0.81 6.60 13.53
N LEU A 187 -0.63 6.59 12.21
CA LEU A 187 0.32 5.70 11.54
C LEU A 187 1.76 5.96 12.00
N ILE A 188 2.19 7.23 12.14
CA ILE A 188 3.52 7.57 12.68
C ILE A 188 3.70 7.05 14.11
N LEU A 189 2.69 7.22 14.97
CA LEU A 189 2.75 6.73 16.36
C LEU A 189 2.89 5.21 16.42
N SER A 190 2.11 4.48 15.61
CA SER A 190 2.22 3.03 15.47
C SER A 190 3.59 2.60 14.92
N LEU A 191 4.11 3.33 13.93
CA LEU A 191 5.43 3.10 13.37
C LEU A 191 6.53 3.30 14.41
N LEU A 192 6.43 4.32 15.26
CA LEU A 192 7.38 4.56 16.35
C LEU A 192 7.40 3.40 17.35
N SER A 193 6.23 2.88 17.74
CA SER A 193 6.14 1.67 18.58
C SER A 193 6.82 0.47 17.91
N THR A 194 6.61 0.30 16.60
CA THR A 194 7.24 -0.77 15.80
C THR A 194 8.75 -0.62 15.67
N ILE A 195 9.27 0.61 15.57
CA ILE A 195 10.71 0.90 15.58
C ILE A 195 11.32 0.54 16.93
N VAL A 196 10.66 0.88 18.05
CA VAL A 196 11.13 0.51 19.38
C VAL A 196 11.23 -1.01 19.52
N ARG A 197 10.19 -1.75 19.15
CA ARG A 197 10.23 -3.23 19.10
C ARG A 197 11.38 -3.73 18.25
N TYR A 198 11.54 -3.20 17.04
CA TYR A 198 12.61 -3.58 16.13
C TYR A 198 14.00 -3.39 16.76
N ILE A 199 14.26 -2.24 17.39
CA ILE A 199 15.55 -1.96 18.05
C ILE A 199 15.81 -2.96 19.18
N LEU A 200 14.80 -3.23 20.02
CA LEU A 200 14.91 -4.20 21.11
C LEU A 200 15.24 -5.61 20.61
N HIS A 201 14.56 -6.08 19.56
CA HIS A 201 14.84 -7.38 18.94
C HIS A 201 16.21 -7.41 18.25
N SER A 202 16.63 -6.31 17.63
CA SER A 202 17.96 -6.20 17.01
C SER A 202 19.08 -6.30 18.05
N ILE A 203 18.92 -5.66 19.22
CA ILE A 203 19.88 -5.75 20.33
C ILE A 203 19.90 -7.17 20.92
N ASP A 204 18.73 -7.79 21.07
CA ASP A 204 18.59 -9.15 21.61
C ASP A 204 19.24 -10.19 20.69
N SER A 205 19.09 -10.04 19.37
CA SER A 205 19.72 -10.91 18.37
C SER A 205 21.26 -10.84 18.39
N MET A 206 21.86 -9.77 18.92
CA MET A 206 23.31 -9.63 19.04
C MET A 206 23.86 -10.27 20.32
N ARG A 207 23.00 -10.70 21.26
CA ARG A 207 23.41 -11.32 22.53
C ARG A 207 23.37 -12.85 22.41
N GLU A 208 24.46 -13.51 22.77
CA GLU A 208 24.58 -14.99 22.73
C GLU A 208 23.73 -15.74 23.77
N HIS A 209 23.17 -15.06 24.78
CA HIS A 209 22.29 -15.66 25.79
C HIS A 209 20.86 -15.12 25.66
N SER A 210 19.89 -15.98 25.36
CA SER A 210 18.48 -15.59 25.21
C SER A 210 17.93 -15.07 26.55
N TRP A 211 17.31 -13.89 26.51
CA TRP A 211 16.86 -13.20 27.71
C TRP A 211 15.53 -13.79 28.19
N ASN A 212 15.59 -14.87 29.00
CA ASN A 212 14.43 -15.54 29.59
C ASN A 212 13.47 -14.63 30.39
N LYS A 213 13.83 -13.36 30.67
CA LYS A 213 12.97 -12.39 31.39
C LYS A 213 12.19 -11.44 30.47
N LYS A 214 12.39 -11.48 29.15
CA LYS A 214 11.79 -10.53 28.20
C LYS A 214 10.26 -10.68 28.09
N ALA A 215 9.75 -11.91 28.18
CA ALA A 215 8.32 -12.20 28.17
C ALA A 215 7.56 -11.50 29.31
N THR A 216 8.21 -11.27 30.46
CA THR A 216 7.59 -10.61 31.61
C THR A 216 7.46 -9.09 31.45
N TYR A 217 8.28 -8.44 30.62
CA TYR A 217 8.24 -6.99 30.38
C TYR A 217 7.39 -6.58 29.17
N LEU A 218 7.13 -7.51 28.23
CA LEU A 218 6.26 -7.26 27.07
C LEU A 218 4.76 -7.48 27.37
N LEU A 219 4.44 -8.17 28.47
CA LEU A 219 3.08 -8.47 28.90
C LEU A 219 2.48 -7.41 29.85
N TYR A 220 3.25 -6.41 30.27
CA TYR A 220 2.84 -5.35 31.20
C TYR A 220 2.98 -3.97 30.54
#